data_AF-A0A1Q7PHJ0-F1
#
_entry.id   AF-A0A1Q7PHJ0-F1
#
_cell.length_a   1.000
_cell.length_b   1.000
_cell.length_c   1.000
_cell.angle_alpha   90.00
_cell.angle_beta   90.00
_cell.angle_gamma   90.00
#
_symmetry.space_group_name_H-M   'P 1'
#
loop_
_entity.id
_entity.type
_entity.pdbx_description
1 polymer ?
#
loop_
_entity_poly.entity_id
_entity_poly.type
_entity_poly.pdbx_seq_one_letter_code
_entity_poly.pdbx_strand_id
1 'polypeptide(L)'
;MEESSATYSTMHLSGSEIRRLREVREQVKIASLSLPMPLQRKLLELMEQARPWTGTPQPVPEMTRGEVIRAIRWRLGTLPLDGVLAAARFVAQHRRRGRPAAPDKGRRATGVPSRLRRARSR
;
A
#
# COMPACT_ATOMS: atom_id res chain seq x y z
N MET A 1 32.61 -3.18 27.19
CA MET A 1 31.50 -2.34 26.71
C MET A 1 31.40 -2.62 25.23
N GLU A 2 30.46 -3.47 24.84
CA GLU A 2 30.28 -3.92 23.45
C GLU A 2 29.55 -2.83 22.67
N GLU A 3 30.28 -2.03 21.90
CA GLU A 3 29.70 -1.19 20.85
C GLU A 3 29.14 -2.11 19.76
N SER A 4 27.84 -2.41 19.85
CA SER A 4 27.08 -3.03 18.76
C SER A 4 27.09 -2.08 17.56
N SER A 5 28.09 -2.25 16.70
CA SER A 5 28.14 -1.70 15.35
C SER A 5 26.95 -2.27 14.56
N ALA A 6 25.81 -1.58 14.63
CA ALA A 6 24.72 -1.80 13.71
C ALA A 6 25.25 -1.46 12.31
N THR A 7 25.61 -2.49 11.57
CA THR A 7 25.92 -2.42 10.15
C THR A 7 24.66 -1.95 9.44
N TYR A 8 24.53 -0.63 9.31
CA TYR A 8 23.63 -0.03 8.35
C TYR A 8 24.17 -0.40 6.98
N SER A 9 23.75 -1.56 6.48
CA SER A 9 23.95 -1.94 5.10
C SER A 9 23.20 -0.90 4.28
N THR A 10 23.91 0.15 3.86
CA THR A 10 23.45 1.10 2.85
C THR A 10 23.38 0.33 1.54
N MET A 11 22.33 -0.49 1.39
CA MET A 11 21.95 -1.07 0.12
C MET A 11 21.67 0.11 -0.81
N HIS A 12 22.62 0.39 -1.70
CA HIS A 12 22.46 1.37 -2.74
C HIS A 12 21.33 0.91 -3.66
N LEU A 13 20.18 1.58 -3.57
CA LEU A 13 19.06 1.33 -4.46
C LEU A 13 19.47 1.61 -5.91
N SER A 14 19.18 0.69 -6.81
CA SER A 14 19.28 0.91 -8.24
C SER A 14 18.33 2.03 -8.71
N GLY A 15 18.61 2.63 -9.88
CA GLY A 15 17.77 3.72 -10.40
C GLY A 15 16.30 3.34 -10.60
N SER A 16 16.02 2.08 -10.97
CA SER A 16 14.67 1.54 -11.09
C SER A 16 14.00 1.39 -9.72
N GLU A 17 14.73 0.99 -8.68
CA GLU A 17 14.23 0.93 -7.30
C GLU A 17 13.93 2.31 -6.72
N ILE A 18 14.74 3.32 -7.03
CA ILE A 18 14.47 4.71 -6.64
C ILE A 18 13.17 5.22 -7.28
N ARG A 19 12.98 4.95 -8.58
CA ARG A 19 11.75 5.32 -9.28
C ARG A 19 10.54 4.61 -8.68
N ARG A 20 10.65 3.30 -8.46
CA ARG A 20 9.61 2.49 -7.83
C ARG A 20 9.27 3.00 -6.43
N LEU A 21 10.29 3.35 -5.62
CA LEU A 21 10.10 3.92 -4.29
C LEU A 21 9.29 5.20 -4.34
N ARG A 22 9.62 6.13 -5.25
CA ARG A 22 8.87 7.38 -5.42
C ARG A 22 7.42 7.14 -5.82
N GLU A 23 7.19 6.25 -6.78
CA GLU A 23 5.85 5.89 -7.25
C GLU A 23 5.01 5.28 -6.13
N VAL A 24 5.56 4.31 -5.39
CA VAL A 24 4.83 3.67 -4.29
C VAL A 24 4.59 4.64 -3.14
N ARG A 25 5.55 5.51 -2.79
CA ARG A 25 5.35 6.56 -1.77
C ARG A 25 4.15 7.44 -2.13
N GLU A 26 4.05 7.88 -3.38
CA GLU A 26 2.96 8.74 -3.82
C GLU A 26 1.60 8.02 -3.77
N GLN A 27 1.57 6.74 -4.19
CA GLN A 27 0.37 5.91 -4.07
C GLN A 27 -0.09 5.80 -2.61
N VAL A 28 0.82 5.54 -1.67
CA VAL A 28 0.47 5.44 -0.24
C VAL A 28 -0.04 6.77 0.30
N LYS A 29 0.61 7.90 -0.04
CA LYS A 29 0.15 9.23 0.38
C LYS A 29 -1.31 9.46 -0.04
N ILE A 30 -1.63 9.28 -1.32
CA ILE A 30 -2.98 9.49 -1.84
C ILE A 30 -3.96 8.51 -1.16
N ALA A 31 -3.58 7.25 -1.09
CA ALA A 31 -4.44 6.18 -0.61
C ALA A 31 -4.77 6.30 0.89
N SER A 32 -3.83 6.78 1.70
CA SER A 32 -4.01 7.02 3.14
C SER A 32 -5.09 8.04 3.47
N LEU A 33 -5.33 9.02 2.58
CA LEU A 33 -6.38 10.04 2.77
C LEU A 33 -7.78 9.43 2.78
N SER A 34 -7.99 8.34 2.04
CA SER A 34 -9.27 7.65 1.94
C SER A 34 -9.51 6.67 3.09
N LEU A 35 -8.53 6.42 3.95
CA LEU A 35 -8.69 5.52 5.09
C LEU A 35 -9.48 6.17 6.23
N PRO A 36 -10.31 5.42 6.96
CA PRO A 36 -10.84 5.84 8.25
C PRO A 36 -9.72 6.15 9.26
N MET A 37 -9.97 7.07 10.19
CA MET A 37 -8.96 7.52 11.18
C MET A 37 -8.29 6.37 11.95
N PRO A 38 -9.01 5.33 12.44
CA PRO A 38 -8.35 4.21 13.12
C PRO A 38 -7.35 3.46 12.23
N LEU A 39 -7.62 3.37 10.92
CA LEU A 39 -6.72 2.73 9.96
C LEU A 39 -5.54 3.64 9.59
N GLN A 40 -5.73 4.96 9.60
CA GLN A 40 -4.62 5.91 9.45
C GLN A 40 -3.64 5.79 10.62
N ARG A 41 -4.14 5.65 11.86
CA ARG A 41 -3.29 5.42 13.04
C ARG A 41 -2.52 4.09 12.96
N LYS A 42 -3.20 2.99 12.61
CA LYS A 42 -2.54 1.69 12.39
C LYS A 42 -1.48 1.72 11.30
N LEU A 43 -1.74 2.46 10.22
CA LEU A 43 -0.74 2.68 9.18
C LEU A 43 0.49 3.42 9.74
N LEU A 44 0.29 4.45 10.55
CA LEU A 44 1.38 5.20 11.18
C LEU A 44 2.18 4.32 12.16
N GLU A 45 1.52 3.48 12.95
CA GLU A 45 2.16 2.50 13.84
C GLU A 45 3.04 1.50 13.05
N LEU A 46 2.52 0.96 11.95
CA LEU A 46 3.27 0.07 11.06
C LEU A 46 4.50 0.76 10.48
N MET A 47 4.38 2.03 10.11
CA MET A 47 5.49 2.84 9.62
C MET A 47 6.52 3.15 10.70
N GLU A 48 6.09 3.31 11.96
CA GLU A 48 6.99 3.46 13.11
C GLU A 48 7.78 2.18 13.38
N GLN A 49 7.22 1.01 13.12
CA GLN A 49 7.93 -0.26 13.25
C GLN A 49 8.94 -0.49 12.12
N ALA A 50 8.65 -0.01 10.91
CA ALA A 50 9.54 -0.10 9.74
C ALA A 50 10.61 1.01 9.69
N ARG A 51 10.71 1.79 10.77
CA ARG A 51 11.61 2.91 10.98
C ARG A 51 13.09 2.47 10.88
N PRO A 52 13.93 3.09 10.04
CA PRO A 52 15.32 2.68 9.84
C PRO A 52 16.35 3.19 10.87
N TRP A 53 15.93 3.73 12.01
CA TRP A 53 16.79 4.52 12.91
C TRP A 53 16.80 3.87 14.29
N THR A 54 17.95 3.91 14.94
CA THR A 54 18.20 3.29 16.25
C THR A 54 17.25 3.82 17.33
N GLY A 55 16.76 2.90 18.15
CA GLY A 55 15.86 3.17 19.27
C GLY A 55 14.54 2.38 19.18
N THR A 56 13.91 2.19 20.33
CA THR A 56 12.61 1.50 20.42
C THR A 56 11.55 2.28 19.64
N PRO A 57 10.74 1.62 18.79
CA PRO A 57 9.56 2.23 18.18
C PRO A 57 8.68 2.84 19.27
N GLN A 58 8.36 4.13 19.13
CA GLN A 58 7.52 4.81 20.11
C GLN A 58 6.04 4.59 19.78
N PRO A 59 5.15 4.48 20.77
CA PRO A 59 3.73 4.40 20.49
C PRO A 59 3.27 5.69 19.80
N VAL A 60 2.32 5.55 18.87
CA VAL A 60 1.73 6.71 18.20
C VAL A 60 0.88 7.49 19.21
N PRO A 61 1.21 8.77 19.50
CA PRO A 61 0.48 9.56 20.48
C PRO A 61 -0.95 9.83 20.01
N GLU A 62 -1.79 10.32 20.91
CA GLU A 62 -3.09 10.84 20.52
C GLU A 62 -2.92 12.08 19.65
N MET A 63 -3.52 12.03 18.45
CA MET A 63 -3.37 13.03 17.41
C MET A 63 -4.70 13.26 16.71
N THR A 64 -4.92 14.49 16.27
CA THR A 64 -6.01 14.82 15.35
C THR A 64 -5.78 14.16 13.99
N ARG A 65 -6.84 14.06 13.19
CA ARG A 65 -6.75 13.48 11.85
C ARG A 65 -5.75 14.19 10.94
N GLY A 66 -5.69 15.53 11.01
CA GLY A 66 -4.74 16.31 10.23
C GLY A 66 -3.28 16.03 10.61
N GLU A 67 -3.01 15.87 11.90
CA GLU A 67 -1.68 15.53 12.41
C GLU A 67 -1.24 14.13 12.00
N VAL A 68 -2.14 13.14 12.07
CA VAL A 68 -1.84 11.76 11.62
C VAL A 68 -1.49 11.75 10.14
N ILE A 69 -2.26 12.42 9.28
CA ILE A 69 -1.95 12.53 7.85
C ILE A 69 -0.60 13.20 7.60
N ARG A 70 -0.29 14.27 8.35
CA ARG A 70 1.01 14.96 8.25
C ARG A 70 2.16 14.03 8.67
N ALA A 71 2.00 13.28 9.76
CA ALA A 71 2.98 12.33 10.25
C ALA A 71 3.22 11.18 9.25
N ILE A 72 2.17 10.61 8.67
CA ILE A 72 2.28 9.61 7.60
C ILE A 72 3.08 10.17 6.41
N ARG A 73 2.76 11.38 5.94
CA ARG A 73 3.49 11.99 4.81
C ARG A 73 4.96 12.20 5.13
N TRP A 74 5.27 12.67 6.33
CA TRP A 74 6.65 12.89 6.78
C TRP A 74 7.42 11.56 6.86
N ARG A 75 6.85 10.53 7.48
CA ARG A 75 7.47 9.19 7.61
C ARG A 75 7.66 8.48 6.27
N LEU A 76 6.76 8.65 5.30
CA LEU A 76 6.96 8.11 3.95
C LEU A 76 8.21 8.67 3.28
N GLY A 77 8.62 9.89 3.62
CA GLY A 77 9.86 10.49 3.09
C GLY A 77 11.13 9.78 3.55
N THR A 78 11.09 9.16 4.73
CA THR A 78 12.26 8.61 5.42
C THR A 78 12.28 7.09 5.47
N LEU A 79 11.17 6.41 5.18
CA LEU A 79 11.11 4.95 5.17
C LEU A 79 11.95 4.30 4.04
N PRO A 80 12.62 3.18 4.32
CA PRO A 80 13.24 2.35 3.30
C PRO A 80 12.18 1.68 2.40
N LEU A 81 12.62 1.11 1.27
CA LEU A 81 11.73 0.50 0.28
C LEU A 81 10.82 -0.56 0.88
N ASP A 82 11.34 -1.45 1.72
CA ASP A 82 10.55 -2.51 2.36
C ASP A 82 9.43 -1.97 3.24
N GLY A 83 9.72 -0.91 4.02
CA GLY A 83 8.74 -0.22 4.85
C GLY A 83 7.63 0.43 4.01
N VAL A 84 8.00 1.05 2.89
CA VAL A 84 7.05 1.64 1.94
C VAL A 84 6.19 0.55 1.26
N LEU A 85 6.77 -0.60 0.91
CA LEU A 85 6.04 -1.73 0.34
C LEU A 85 5.07 -2.37 1.35
N ALA A 86 5.46 -2.47 2.62
CA ALA A 86 4.58 -2.92 3.70
C ALA A 86 3.38 -1.98 3.88
N ALA A 87 3.63 -0.67 3.92
CA ALA A 87 2.59 0.35 3.98
C ALA A 87 1.64 0.26 2.76
N ALA A 88 2.17 0.10 1.55
CA ALA A 88 1.36 -0.05 0.34
C ALA A 88 0.45 -1.28 0.38
N ARG A 89 0.96 -2.42 0.86
CA ARG A 89 0.16 -3.64 1.06
C ARG A 89 -0.97 -3.41 2.06
N PHE A 90 -0.68 -2.78 3.19
CA PHE A 90 -1.69 -2.44 4.19
C PHE A 90 -2.81 -1.59 3.59
N VAL A 91 -2.48 -0.49 2.91
CA VAL A 91 -3.50 0.39 2.35
C VAL A 91 -4.29 -0.31 1.24
N ALA A 92 -3.65 -1.11 0.38
CA ALA A 92 -4.33 -1.88 -0.65
C ALA A 92 -5.34 -2.88 -0.07
N GLN A 93 -4.97 -3.58 1.00
CA GLN A 93 -5.84 -4.53 1.69
C GLN A 93 -7.07 -3.83 2.30
N HIS A 94 -6.88 -2.67 2.92
CA HIS A 94 -7.95 -1.95 3.60
C HIS A 94 -8.81 -1.09 2.68
N ARG A 95 -8.32 -0.67 1.50
CA ARG A 95 -9.16 -0.03 0.47
C ARG A 95 -10.20 -0.98 -0.13
N ARG A 96 -9.86 -2.27 -0.28
CA ARG A 96 -10.77 -3.27 -0.86
C ARG A 96 -11.99 -3.57 0.01
N ARG A 97 -11.91 -3.34 1.33
CA ARG A 97 -13.01 -3.63 2.26
C ARG A 97 -14.10 -2.55 2.27
N GLY A 98 -13.83 -1.34 1.76
CA GLY A 98 -14.81 -0.24 1.70
C GLY A 98 -15.52 -0.10 0.35
N ARG A 99 -15.18 -0.92 -0.65
CA ARG A 99 -15.86 -0.99 -1.95
C ARG A 99 -16.51 -2.36 -2.03
N PRO A 100 -17.85 -2.49 -2.14
CA PRO A 100 -18.43 -3.79 -2.48
C PRO A 100 -17.73 -4.26 -3.74
N ALA A 101 -17.21 -5.50 -3.71
CA ALA A 101 -16.62 -6.11 -4.88
C ALA A 101 -17.66 -6.02 -6.00
N ALA A 102 -17.43 -5.15 -6.98
CA ALA A 102 -18.20 -5.20 -8.20
C ALA A 102 -18.04 -6.64 -8.71
N PRO A 103 -19.13 -7.38 -8.96
CA PRO A 103 -18.99 -8.71 -9.53
C PRO A 103 -18.23 -8.55 -10.84
N ASP A 104 -17.24 -9.41 -11.03
CA ASP A 104 -16.47 -9.57 -12.26
C ASP A 104 -17.44 -9.95 -13.40
N LYS A 105 -18.18 -8.97 -13.92
CA LYS A 105 -18.96 -9.09 -15.15
C LYS A 105 -18.06 -8.61 -16.27
N GLY A 106 -17.15 -9.46 -16.72
CA GLY A 106 -16.25 -8.99 -17.78
C GLY A 106 -15.21 -9.93 -18.34
N ARG A 107 -15.28 -11.26 -18.14
CA ARG A 107 -14.42 -12.15 -18.95
C ARG A 107 -15.09 -13.46 -19.35
N ARG A 108 -15.54 -13.43 -20.61
CA ARG A 108 -15.78 -14.57 -21.52
C ARG A 108 -16.92 -15.53 -21.14
N ALA A 109 -18.14 -15.13 -21.47
CA ALA A 109 -19.01 -16.04 -22.22
C ALA A 109 -18.77 -15.76 -23.71
N THR A 110 -17.98 -16.60 -24.36
CA THR A 110 -17.89 -16.70 -25.82
C THR A 110 -19.29 -16.98 -26.35
N GLY A 111 -19.98 -15.92 -26.76
CA GLY A 111 -21.19 -16.00 -27.57
C GLY A 111 -20.84 -16.64 -28.89
N VAL A 112 -21.15 -17.93 -29.03
CA VAL A 112 -21.27 -18.56 -30.34
C VAL A 112 -22.46 -17.89 -31.03
N PRO A 113 -22.27 -17.24 -32.20
CA PRO A 113 -23.40 -16.66 -32.89
C PRO A 113 -24.28 -17.78 -33.46
N SER A 114 -25.55 -17.81 -33.03
CA SER A 114 -26.63 -18.56 -33.66
C SER A 114 -26.65 -18.28 -35.16
N ARG A 115 -26.11 -19.21 -35.96
CA ARG A 115 -26.41 -19.28 -37.38
C ARG A 115 -27.65 -20.13 -37.57
N LEU A 116 -28.73 -19.44 -37.91
CA LEU A 116 -29.80 -19.92 -38.76
C LEU A 116 -29.29 -20.97 -39.77
N ARG A 117 -29.84 -22.18 -39.75
CA ARG A 117 -30.10 -22.90 -41.00
C ARG A 117 -31.28 -23.87 -40.88
N ARG A 118 -32.41 -23.35 -41.35
CA ARG A 118 -33.61 -24.01 -41.84
C ARG A 118 -33.24 -25.24 -42.71
N ALA A 119 -33.74 -26.43 -42.36
CA ALA A 119 -33.97 -27.57 -43.25
C ALA A 119 -35.15 -28.37 -42.67
N ARG A 120 -36.37 -28.00 -43.07
CA ARG A 120 -37.22 -28.74 -44.02
C ARG A 120 -37.52 -30.18 -43.57
N SER A 121 -38.68 -30.30 -42.96
CA SER A 121 -39.53 -31.48 -42.92
C SER A 121 -39.91 -31.92 -44.34
N ARG A 122 -39.59 -33.17 -44.67
CA ARG A 122 -40.49 -34.14 -45.33
C ARG A 122 -39.81 -35.50 -45.36
#